data_AF-A0A9P9N9I4-F1
#
_entry.id   AF-A0A9P9N9I4-F1
#
_cell.length_a   1.000
_cell.length_b   1.000
_cell.length_c   1.000
_cell.angle_alpha   90.00
_cell.angle_beta   90.00
_cell.angle_gamma   90.00
#
_symmetry.space_group_name_H-M   'P 1'
#
loop_
_entity.id
_entity.type
_entity.pdbx_description
1 polymer ?
#
loop_
_entity_poly.entity_id
_entity_poly.type
_entity_poly.pdbx_seq_one_letter_code
_entity_poly.pdbx_strand_id
1 'polypeptide(L)' 'MVQMYTIAGRQFGSHVLAMLTLGVLGGGTALSMGGSTVKKTQGPPINASSPDEESFIKDFLKNAEGDDKKDTKKAAAH' A
#
# COMPACT_ATOMS: atom_id res chain seq x y z
N MET A 1 14.60 -30.08 -15.31
CA MET A 1 15.69 -29.49 -16.12
C MET A 1 15.60 -27.97 -16.04
N VAL A 2 16.70 -27.27 -15.76
CA VAL A 2 16.71 -25.80 -15.68
C VAL A 2 16.68 -25.23 -17.10
N GLN A 3 15.72 -24.37 -17.40
CA GLN A 3 15.66 -23.68 -18.70
C GLN A 3 16.76 -22.62 -18.74
N MET A 4 17.60 -22.67 -19.77
CA MET A 4 18.67 -21.69 -19.98
C MET A 4 18.21 -20.70 -21.04
N TYR A 5 18.18 -19.42 -20.68
CA TYR A 5 17.80 -18.35 -21.60
C TYR A 5 19.04 -17.56 -21.98
N THR A 6 19.34 -17.47 -23.28
CA THR A 6 20.45 -16.65 -23.76
C THR A 6 19.96 -15.21 -23.91
N ILE A 7 20.38 -14.34 -23.01
CA ILE A 7 20.03 -12.92 -23.00
C ILE A 7 21.33 -12.15 -23.24
N ALA A 8 21.37 -11.30 -24.27
CA ALA A 8 22.54 -10.51 -24.65
C ALA A 8 23.84 -11.36 -24.79
N GLY A 9 23.75 -12.55 -25.37
CA GLY A 9 24.89 -13.46 -25.60
C GLY A 9 25.39 -14.21 -24.36
N ARG A 10 24.73 -14.08 -23.20
CA ARG A 10 25.06 -14.82 -21.97
C ARG A 10 23.90 -15.73 -21.56
N GLN A 11 24.21 -16.93 -21.08
CA GLN A 11 23.19 -17.87 -20.62
C GLN A 11 22.80 -17.55 -19.17
N PHE A 12 21.51 -17.35 -18.94
CA PHE A 12 20.91 -17.17 -17.63
C PHE A 12 20.02 -18.36 -17.30
N GLY A 13 20.25 -18.97 -16.14
CA GLY A 13 19.36 -20.00 -15.62
C GLY A 13 18.00 -19.41 -15.25
N SER A 14 16.92 -20.11 -15.57
CA SER A 14 15.54 -19.67 -15.32
C SER A 14 15.28 -19.21 -13.89
N HIS A 15 15.95 -19.83 -12.92
CA HIS A 15 15.82 -19.53 -11.50
C HIS A 15 16.43 -18.17 -11.15
N VAL A 16 17.62 -17.88 -11.67
CA VAL A 16 18.30 -16.60 -11.42
C VAL A 16 17.56 -15.46 -12.12
N LEU A 17 17.09 -15.71 -13.35
CA LEU A 17 16.30 -14.74 -14.08
C LEU A 17 14.99 -14.41 -13.36
N ALA A 18 14.25 -15.43 -12.91
CA ALA A 18 13.01 -15.23 -12.16
C ALA A 18 13.23 -14.48 -10.84
N MET A 19 14.28 -14.84 -10.08
CA MET A 19 14.62 -14.14 -8.84
C MET A 19 15.00 -12.68 -9.07
N LEU A 20 15.73 -12.39 -10.15
CA LEU A 20 16.05 -11.01 -10.54
C LEU A 20 14.78 -10.24 -10.89
N THR A 21 13.90 -10.80 -11.73
CA THR A 21 12.65 -10.14 -12.12
C THR A 21 11.75 -9.87 -10.92
N LEU A 22 11.59 -10.85 -10.02
CA LEU A 22 10.80 -10.69 -8.80
C LEU A 22 11.45 -9.69 -7.83
N GLY A 23 12.78 -9.69 -7.71
CA GLY A 23 13.52 -8.73 -6.89
C GLY A 23 13.45 -7.30 -7.44
N VAL A 24 13.53 -7.11 -8.75
CA VAL A 24 13.38 -5.80 -9.41
C VAL A 24 11.96 -5.29 -9.33
N LEU A 25 10.95 -6.16 -9.54
CA LEU A 25 9.55 -5.77 -9.39
C LEU A 25 9.20 -5.46 -7.94
N GLY A 26 9.55 -6.33 -6.99
CA GLY A 26 9.26 -6.13 -5.57
C GLY A 26 10.04 -4.96 -4.97
N GLY A 27 11.35 -4.90 -5.22
CA GLY A 27 12.20 -3.80 -4.77
C GLY A 27 11.89 -2.49 -5.48
N GLY A 28 11.65 -2.51 -6.79
CA GLY A 28 11.29 -1.34 -7.58
C GLY A 28 9.92 -0.77 -7.21
N THR A 29 8.91 -1.62 -6.98
CA THR A 29 7.61 -1.17 -6.46
C THR A 29 7.73 -0.63 -5.05
N ALA A 30 8.47 -1.29 -4.15
CA ALA A 30 8.68 -0.80 -2.79
C ALA A 30 9.42 0.55 -2.76
N LEU A 31 10.45 0.73 -3.59
CA LEU A 31 11.16 2.01 -3.72
C LEU A 31 10.28 3.08 -4.39
N SER A 32 9.49 2.72 -5.40
CA SER A 32 8.57 3.64 -6.07
C SER A 32 7.40 4.06 -5.18
N MET A 33 6.92 3.19 -4.30
CA MET A 33 5.83 3.48 -3.35
C MET A 33 6.33 4.07 -2.03
N GLY A 34 7.59 3.82 -1.66
CA GLY A 34 8.20 4.31 -0.42
C GLY A 34 8.54 5.80 -0.41
N GLY A 35 8.41 6.49 -1.54
CA GLY A 35 8.67 7.93 -1.69
C GLY A 35 7.48 8.84 -1.32
N SER A 36 6.27 8.29 -1.21
CA SER A 36 5.14 9.04 -0.65
C SER A 36 4.99 8.63 0.81
N THR A 37 5.36 9.55 1.72
CA THR A 37 4.67 9.60 3.00
C THR A 37 3.20 9.42 2.69
N VAL A 38 2.56 8.45 3.33
CA VAL A 38 1.10 8.33 3.32
C VAL A 38 0.61 9.70 3.75
N LYS A 39 0.30 10.58 2.80
CA LYS A 39 -0.57 11.72 3.03
C LYS A 39 -1.79 11.00 3.51
N LYS A 40 -2.03 11.03 4.83
CA LYS A 40 -3.31 10.71 5.44
C LYS A 40 -4.32 11.17 4.41
N THR A 41 -5.08 10.23 3.85
CA THR A 41 -6.23 10.56 3.01
C THR A 41 -6.91 11.71 3.73
N GLN A 42 -6.70 12.92 3.22
CA GLN A 42 -7.40 14.06 3.74
C GLN A 42 -8.77 13.78 3.20
N GLY A 43 -9.65 13.31 4.10
CA GLY A 43 -11.05 13.09 3.79
C GLY A 43 -11.60 14.32 3.06
N PRO A 44 -12.73 14.16 2.34
CA PRO A 44 -13.29 15.18 1.47
C PRO A 44 -13.16 16.58 2.11
N PRO A 45 -12.69 17.61 1.38
CA PRO A 45 -12.44 18.93 1.95
C PRO A 45 -13.59 19.34 2.85
N ILE A 46 -13.31 19.45 4.16
CA ILE A 46 -14.31 19.79 5.18
C ILE A 46 -14.70 21.24 4.95
N ASN A 47 -15.67 21.46 4.06
CA ASN A 47 -16.31 22.76 3.85
C ASN A 47 -17.35 22.93 4.95
N ALA A 48 -16.91 23.26 6.16
CA ALA A 48 -17.80 23.67 7.24
C ALA A 48 -17.86 25.19 7.27
N SER A 49 -19.07 25.74 7.33
CA SER A 49 -19.28 27.19 7.29
C SER A 49 -19.02 27.86 8.65
N SER A 50 -18.73 27.06 9.68
CA SER A 50 -18.49 27.49 11.06
C SER A 50 -17.46 26.57 11.77
N PRO A 51 -16.61 27.10 12.68
CA PRO A 51 -15.59 26.32 13.40
C PRO A 51 -16.12 25.14 14.24
N ASP A 52 -17.38 25.20 14.66
CA ASP A 52 -18.03 24.15 15.47
C ASP A 52 -18.35 22.90 14.63
N GLU A 53 -18.84 23.10 13.41
CA GLU A 53 -19.16 22.02 12.47
C GLU A 53 -17.90 21.25 12.05
N GLU A 54 -16.76 21.93 11.89
CA GLU A 54 -15.49 21.26 11.61
C GLU A 54 -15.08 20.28 12.72
N SER A 55 -15.28 20.67 13.98
CA SER A 55 -14.90 19.86 15.13
C SER A 55 -15.79 18.63 15.24
N PHE A 56 -17.09 18.79 15.05
CA PHE A 56 -18.04 17.70 14.99
C PHE A 56 -17.71 16.71 13.87
N ILE A 57 -17.41 17.19 12.66
CA ILE A 57 -17.10 16.30 11.53
C ILE A 57 -15.78 15.55 11.76
N LYS A 58 -14.78 16.19 12.37
CA LYS A 58 -13.51 15.55 12.75
C LYS A 58 -13.72 14.45 13.79
N ASP A 59 -14.54 14.69 14.80
CA ASP A 59 -14.86 13.68 15.82
C ASP A 59 -15.72 12.54 15.26
N PHE A 60 -16.66 12.85 14.37
CA PHE A 60 -17.47 11.84 13.67
C PHE A 60 -16.60 10.93 12.79
N LEU A 61 -15.72 11.51 11.96
CA LEU A 61 -14.77 10.75 11.13
C LEU A 61 -13.84 9.89 11.99
N LYS A 62 -13.32 10.44 13.09
CA LYS A 62 -12.43 9.71 14.01
C LYS A 62 -13.12 8.52 14.68
N ASN A 63 -14.41 8.66 15.01
CA ASN A 63 -15.20 7.57 15.58
C ASN A 63 -15.56 6.52 14.52
N ALA A 64 -15.94 6.93 13.31
CA ALA A 64 -16.24 6.03 12.20
C ALA A 64 -15.02 5.18 11.79
N GLU A 65 -13.85 5.80 11.61
CA GLU A 65 -12.59 5.08 11.32
C GLU A 65 -12.12 4.18 12.48
N GLY A 66 -12.57 4.46 13.71
CA GLY A 66 -12.28 3.68 14.91
C GLY A 66 -13.12 2.41 15.01
N ASP A 67 -14.35 2.42 14.49
CA ASP A 67 -15.25 1.28 14.46
C ASP A 67 -14.87 0.28 13.34
N ASP A 68 -14.51 0.76 12.15
CA ASP A 68 -14.01 -0.09 11.04
C ASP A 68 -12.77 -0.92 11.42
N LYS A 69 -11.89 -0.37 12.27
CA LYS A 69 -10.71 -1.09 12.78
C LYS A 69 -11.06 -2.18 13.81
N LYS A 70 -12.19 -2.07 14.51
CA LYS A 70 -12.62 -3.09 15.49
C LYS A 70 -13.28 -4.28 14.80
N ASP A 71 -14.04 -4.06 13.74
CA ASP A 71 -14.67 -5.13 12.96
C ASP A 71 -13.66 -5.99 12.20
N THR A 72 -12.62 -5.37 11.62
CA THR A 72 -11.55 -6.11 10.92
C THR A 72 -10.75 -7.02 11.86
N LYS A 73 -10.57 -6.63 13.14
CA LYS A 73 -9.81 -7.41 14.12
C LYS A 73 -10.59 -8.63 14.65
N LYS A 74 -11.92 -8.60 14.60
CA LYS A 74 -12.79 -9.72 15.02
C LYS A 74 -12.91 -10.81 13.94
N ALA A 75 -12.76 -10.46 12.66
CA ALA A 75 -12.80 -11.42 11.55
C ALA A 75 -11.50 -12.25 11.39
N ALA A 76 -10.37 -11.81 11.96
CA ALA A 76 -9.08 -12.51 11.86
C ALA A 76 -8.79 -13.50 13.00
N ALA A 77 -9.75 -13.73 13.91
CA ALA A 77 -9.59 -14.58 15.09
C ALA A 77 -10.56 -15.79 15.12
N HIS A 78 -11.10 -16.19 13.97
CA HIS A 78 -11.89 -17.42 13.81
C HIS A 78 -11.34 -18.28 12.67
#